data_AF-A0A7C2QPF5-F1
#
_entry.id   AF-A0A7C2QPF5-F1
#
_cell.length_a   1.000
_cell.length_b   1.000
_cell.length_c   1.000
_cell.angle_alpha   90.00
_cell.angle_beta   90.00
_cell.angle_gamma   90.00
#
_symmetry.space_group_name_H-M   'P 1'
#
loop_
_entity.id
_entity.type
_entity.pdbx_description
1 polymer ?
#
loop_
_entity_poly.entity_id
_entity_poly.type
_entity_poly.pdbx_seq_one_letter_code
_entity_poly.pdbx_strand_id
1 'polypeptide(L)'
;MTTSELVARAESVLRSRGFAVNRNARVRGLSGFLHRFAPLAEKGAFSLLLDFTDKPSDILAFLAKSVDLRGYSAFIAVREDVLAELAPALGGHAGGKIIVYKDAEDFERKLEQALGRSA
;
A
#
# COMPACT_ATOMS: atom_id res chain seq x y z
N MET A 1 8.06 -10.43 11.64
CA MET A 1 7.48 -9.07 11.78
C MET A 1 5.99 -9.17 11.52
N THR A 2 5.19 -8.60 12.41
CA THR A 2 3.73 -8.59 12.32
C THR A 2 3.23 -7.46 11.44
N THR A 3 2.01 -7.60 10.90
CA THR A 3 1.34 -6.52 10.16
C THR A 3 1.20 -5.24 11.00
N SER A 4 0.96 -5.36 12.31
CA SER A 4 0.87 -4.22 13.22
C SER A 4 2.18 -3.42 13.31
N GLU A 5 3.33 -4.08 13.32
CA GLU A 5 4.64 -3.42 13.35
C GLU A 5 4.90 -2.66 12.04
N LEU A 6 4.56 -3.28 10.90
CA LEU A 6 4.65 -2.64 9.58
C LEU A 6 3.78 -1.38 9.47
N VAL A 7 2.54 -1.45 9.97
CA VAL A 7 1.64 -0.29 9.99
C VAL A 7 2.22 0.84 10.83
N ALA A 8 2.77 0.53 12.00
CA ALA A 8 3.39 1.53 12.87
C ALA A 8 4.61 2.19 12.21
N ARG A 9 5.46 1.40 11.55
CA ARG A 9 6.61 1.89 10.79
C ARG A 9 6.21 2.76 9.60
N ALA A 10 5.23 2.31 8.82
CA ALA A 10 4.68 3.10 7.72
C ALA A 10 4.14 4.44 8.19
N GLU A 11 3.38 4.45 9.29
CA GLU A 11 2.87 5.69 9.87
C GLU A 11 4.01 6.63 10.29
N SER A 12 5.07 6.11 10.92
CA SER A 12 6.24 6.91 11.27
C SER A 12 6.85 7.61 10.06
N VAL A 13 7.10 6.85 8.98
CA VAL A 13 7.62 7.39 7.70
C VAL A 13 6.68 8.43 7.10
N LEU A 14 5.37 8.15 7.06
CA LEU A 14 4.38 9.05 6.48
C LEU A 14 4.28 10.36 7.28
N ARG A 15 4.24 10.28 8.61
CA ARG A 15 4.19 11.46 9.49
C ARG A 15 5.47 12.28 9.39
N SER A 16 6.65 11.66 9.31
CA SER A 16 7.92 12.41 9.15
C SER A 16 7.98 13.18 7.83
N ARG A 17 7.23 12.74 6.81
CA ARG A 17 7.04 13.45 5.53
C ARG A 17 5.89 14.45 5.53
N GLY A 18 5.25 14.69 6.67
CA GLY A 18 4.21 15.70 6.86
C GLY A 18 2.81 15.25 6.43
N PHE A 19 2.56 13.93 6.35
CA PHE A 19 1.21 13.42 6.12
C PHE A 19 0.41 13.36 7.43
N ALA A 20 -0.88 13.66 7.34
CA ALA A 20 -1.86 13.26 8.34
C ALA A 20 -2.20 11.79 8.12
N VAL A 21 -2.03 10.94 9.13
CA VAL A 21 -2.25 9.48 9.01
C VAL A 21 -3.45 9.06 9.85
N ASN A 22 -4.39 8.35 9.22
CA ASN A 22 -5.54 7.73 9.84
C ASN A 22 -5.45 6.20 9.68
N ARG A 23 -5.47 5.47 10.79
CA ARG A 23 -5.46 4.01 10.82
C ARG A 23 -6.86 3.46 10.56
N ASN A 24 -6.95 2.29 9.93
CA ASN A 24 -8.20 1.57 9.67
C ASN A 24 -9.20 2.38 8.83
N ALA A 25 -8.69 3.11 7.85
CA ALA A 25 -9.50 3.97 7.01
C ALA A 25 -10.50 3.17 6.17
N ARG A 26 -11.66 3.79 5.93
CA ARG A 26 -12.70 3.27 5.05
C ARG A 26 -12.96 4.27 3.94
N VAL A 27 -12.69 3.86 2.70
CA VAL A 27 -12.86 4.71 1.51
C VAL A 27 -13.93 4.13 0.63
N ARG A 28 -14.85 4.97 0.14
CA ARG A 28 -15.87 4.54 -0.81
C ARG A 28 -15.30 4.65 -2.22
N GLY A 29 -15.31 3.53 -2.95
CA GLY A 29 -14.90 3.49 -4.35
C GLY A 29 -15.96 4.05 -5.30
N LEU A 30 -15.60 4.19 -6.57
CA LEU A 30 -16.48 4.71 -7.63
C LEU A 30 -17.74 3.84 -7.83
N SER A 31 -17.61 2.53 -7.62
CA SER A 31 -18.69 1.55 -7.63
C SER A 31 -19.71 1.73 -6.50
N GLY A 32 -19.38 2.53 -5.47
CA GLY A 32 -20.16 2.67 -4.24
C GLY A 32 -19.77 1.68 -3.14
N PHE A 33 -18.90 0.69 -3.42
CA PHE A 33 -18.38 -0.24 -2.41
C PHE A 33 -17.46 0.44 -1.40
N LEU A 34 -17.46 -0.05 -0.16
CA LEU A 34 -16.62 0.46 0.92
C LEU A 34 -15.38 -0.42 1.10
N HIS A 35 -14.22 0.20 0.95
CA HIS A 35 -12.91 -0.44 0.96
C HIS A 35 -12.16 -0.11 2.25
N ARG A 36 -11.58 -1.11 2.92
CA ARG A 36 -10.77 -0.92 4.13
C ARG A 36 -9.30 -0.85 3.80
N PHE A 37 -8.57 0.03 4.47
CA PHE A 37 -7.12 0.17 4.33
C PHE A 37 -6.46 0.29 5.70
N ALA A 38 -5.20 -0.15 5.78
CA ALA A 38 -4.48 -0.16 7.04
C ALA A 38 -4.12 1.27 7.48
N PRO A 39 -3.38 2.06 6.67
CA PRO A 39 -3.45 3.51 6.79
C PRO A 39 -3.97 4.22 5.52
N LEU A 40 -4.72 5.30 5.75
CA LEU A 40 -4.90 6.42 4.82
C LEU A 40 -3.96 7.55 5.27
N ALA A 41 -3.17 8.08 4.36
CA ALA A 41 -2.30 9.21 4.62
C ALA A 41 -2.59 10.35 3.64
N GLU A 42 -2.74 11.57 4.17
CA GLU A 42 -3.16 12.73 3.39
C GLU A 42 -2.19 13.89 3.56
N LYS A 43 -1.84 14.55 2.45
CA LYS A 43 -1.00 15.74 2.42
C LYS A 43 -1.47 16.68 1.29
N GLY A 44 -2.20 17.74 1.67
CA GLY A 44 -2.83 18.63 0.69
C GLY A 44 -3.86 17.88 -0.16
N ALA A 45 -3.74 17.96 -1.49
CA ALA A 45 -4.60 17.23 -2.42
C ALA A 45 -4.18 15.77 -2.66
N PHE A 46 -3.07 15.34 -2.08
CA PHE A 46 -2.55 13.98 -2.28
C PHE A 46 -3.02 13.05 -1.16
N SER A 47 -3.70 11.97 -1.54
CA SER A 47 -4.17 10.92 -0.63
C SER A 47 -3.57 9.56 -1.02
N LEU A 48 -2.92 8.94 -0.05
CA LEU A 48 -2.24 7.66 -0.15
C LEU A 48 -2.99 6.60 0.65
N LEU A 49 -3.26 5.47 0.02
CA LEU A 49 -3.81 4.28 0.66
C LEU A 49 -2.75 3.20 0.68
N LEU A 50 -2.51 2.62 1.86
CA LEU A 50 -1.56 1.53 2.01
C LEU A 50 -2.26 0.30 2.59
N ASP A 51 -1.88 -0.86 2.07
CA ASP A 51 -2.34 -2.16 2.54
C ASP A 51 -1.14 -3.08 2.76
N PHE A 52 -1.35 -4.15 3.52
CA PHE A 52 -0.31 -5.12 3.85
C PHE A 52 -0.89 -6.51 3.76
N THR A 53 -0.15 -7.46 3.20
CA THR A 53 -0.56 -8.86 3.20
C THR A 53 0.61 -9.81 3.31
N ASP A 54 0.32 -10.96 3.92
CA ASP A 54 1.14 -12.16 3.96
C ASP A 54 0.58 -13.27 3.04
N LYS A 55 -0.54 -13.01 2.34
CA LYS A 55 -1.22 -13.97 1.48
C LYS A 55 -1.15 -13.56 0.02
N PRO A 56 -0.73 -14.46 -0.88
CA PRO A 56 -0.71 -14.16 -2.30
C PRO A 56 -2.08 -13.68 -2.82
N SER A 57 -3.17 -14.39 -2.50
CA SER A 57 -4.53 -14.08 -3.00
C SER A 57 -4.99 -12.64 -2.73
N ASP A 58 -4.53 -12.03 -1.64
CA ASP A 58 -4.92 -10.66 -1.28
C ASP A 58 -4.30 -9.62 -2.23
N ILE A 59 -3.18 -9.95 -2.88
CA ILE A 59 -2.53 -9.08 -3.87
C ILE A 59 -3.47 -8.87 -5.06
N LEU A 60 -4.08 -9.94 -5.57
CA LEU A 60 -5.03 -9.85 -6.68
C LEU A 60 -6.29 -9.08 -6.29
N ALA A 61 -6.81 -9.35 -5.09
CA ALA A 61 -7.95 -8.63 -4.53
C ALA A 61 -7.66 -7.13 -4.40
N PHE A 62 -6.46 -6.77 -3.93
CA PHE A 62 -6.01 -5.39 -3.84
C PHE A 62 -5.89 -4.73 -5.22
N LEU A 63 -5.30 -5.41 -6.20
CA LEU A 63 -5.16 -4.86 -7.55
C LEU A 63 -6.53 -4.57 -8.18
N ALA A 64 -7.49 -5.49 -8.04
CA ALA A 64 -8.87 -5.28 -8.48
C ALA A 64 -9.53 -4.08 -7.77
N LYS A 65 -9.42 -4.03 -6.43
CA LYS A 65 -9.89 -2.92 -5.59
C LYS A 65 -9.26 -1.58 -5.99
N SER A 66 -8.00 -1.56 -6.39
CA SER A 66 -7.26 -0.34 -6.76
C SER A 66 -7.81 0.35 -8.02
N VAL A 67 -8.55 -0.37 -8.87
CA VAL A 67 -9.23 0.21 -10.05
C VAL A 67 -10.41 1.08 -9.62
N ASP A 68 -11.01 0.78 -8.46
CA ASP A 68 -12.19 1.46 -7.93
C ASP A 68 -11.87 2.75 -7.15
N LEU A 69 -10.58 3.07 -6.98
CA LEU A 69 -10.08 4.11 -6.06
C LEU A 69 -9.49 5.30 -6.81
N ARG A 70 -10.20 5.80 -7.82
CA ARG A 70 -9.75 6.95 -8.61
C ARG A 70 -9.55 8.18 -7.71
N GLY A 71 -8.42 8.87 -7.91
CA GLY A 71 -8.03 10.02 -7.08
C GLY A 71 -7.15 9.66 -5.87
N TYR A 72 -6.94 8.37 -5.60
CA TYR A 72 -6.01 7.91 -4.57
C TYR A 72 -4.79 7.23 -5.19
N SER A 73 -3.63 7.44 -4.57
CA SER A 73 -2.44 6.62 -4.78
C SER A 73 -2.54 5.40 -3.87
N ALA A 74 -2.71 4.20 -4.42
CA ALA A 74 -2.88 2.98 -3.61
C ALA A 74 -1.68 2.04 -3.78
N PHE A 75 -1.08 1.63 -2.66
CA PHE A 75 0.00 0.66 -2.61
C PHE A 75 -0.32 -0.52 -1.69
N ILE A 76 0.18 -1.70 -2.04
CA ILE A 76 0.21 -2.85 -1.14
C ILE A 76 1.66 -3.25 -0.86
N ALA A 77 2.00 -3.39 0.40
CA ALA A 77 3.30 -3.90 0.83
C ALA A 77 3.24 -5.43 0.93
N VAL A 78 4.19 -6.12 0.29
CA VAL A 78 4.22 -7.57 0.17
C VAL A 78 5.65 -8.07 0.39
N ARG A 79 5.82 -9.17 1.14
CA ARG A 79 7.15 -9.81 1.25
C ARG A 79 7.58 -10.45 -0.07
N GLU A 80 8.88 -10.46 -0.33
CA GLU A 80 9.44 -11.04 -1.57
C GLU A 80 9.04 -12.51 -1.79
N ASP A 81 9.01 -13.32 -0.73
CA ASP A 81 8.61 -14.73 -0.80
C ASP A 81 7.13 -14.89 -1.22
N VAL A 82 6.25 -14.08 -0.65
CA VAL A 82 4.81 -14.08 -0.98
C VAL A 82 4.57 -13.65 -2.43
N LEU A 83 5.33 -12.66 -2.93
CA LEU A 83 5.20 -12.23 -4.32
C LEU A 83 5.69 -13.29 -5.30
N ALA A 84 6.75 -14.03 -4.97
CA ALA A 84 7.31 -15.07 -5.84
C ALA A 84 6.28 -16.15 -6.20
N GLU A 85 5.36 -16.46 -5.28
CA GLU A 85 4.24 -17.39 -5.51
C GLU A 85 3.25 -16.91 -6.58
N LEU A 86 3.15 -15.59 -6.79
CA LEU A 86 2.21 -14.96 -7.73
C LEU A 86 2.85 -14.29 -8.94
N ALA A 87 4.17 -14.13 -8.94
CA ALA A 87 4.91 -13.46 -10.00
C ALA A 87 4.56 -13.98 -11.42
N PRO A 88 4.36 -15.29 -11.65
CA PRO A 88 3.93 -15.80 -12.96
C PRO A 88 2.55 -15.29 -13.39
N ALA A 89 1.63 -15.07 -12.45
CA ALA A 89 0.25 -14.65 -12.70
C ALA A 89 0.09 -13.14 -12.86
N LEU A 90 1.04 -12.34 -12.34
CA LEU A 90 0.93 -10.88 -12.35
C LEU A 90 1.31 -10.23 -13.69
N GLY A 91 1.94 -10.97 -14.62
CA GLY A 91 2.12 -10.58 -16.02
C GLY A 91 2.75 -9.19 -16.26
N GLY A 92 3.56 -8.70 -15.32
CA GLY A 92 4.16 -7.34 -15.36
C GLY A 92 3.18 -6.17 -15.11
N HIS A 93 1.89 -6.43 -14.87
CA HIS A 93 0.85 -5.40 -14.71
C HIS A 93 0.80 -4.75 -13.32
N ALA A 94 1.65 -5.20 -12.39
CA ALA A 94 1.75 -4.68 -11.04
C ALA A 94 2.58 -3.39 -10.91
N GLY A 95 3.16 -2.91 -12.01
CA GLY A 95 4.16 -1.85 -12.04
C GLY A 95 3.68 -0.54 -11.38
N GLY A 96 4.09 -0.34 -10.13
CA GLY A 96 3.89 0.90 -9.38
C GLY A 96 2.92 0.82 -8.20
N LYS A 97 2.17 -0.27 -8.01
CA LYS A 97 1.22 -0.40 -6.89
C LYS A 97 1.64 -1.39 -5.81
N ILE A 98 2.76 -2.09 -6.00
CA ILE A 98 3.28 -3.08 -5.05
C ILE A 98 4.62 -2.61 -4.51
N ILE A 99 4.74 -2.52 -3.18
CA ILE A 99 6.00 -2.32 -2.47
C ILE A 99 6.46 -3.69 -2.00
N VAL A 100 7.38 -4.29 -2.76
CA VAL A 100 7.97 -5.59 -2.40
C VAL A 100 9.07 -5.36 -1.39
N TYR A 101 9.11 -6.06 -0.26
CA TYR A 101 10.16 -5.88 0.75
C TYR A 101 10.70 -7.20 1.29
N LYS A 102 11.97 -7.20 1.71
CA LYS A 102 12.60 -8.35 2.37
C LYS A 102 12.58 -8.25 3.90
N ASP A 103 12.68 -7.03 4.43
CA ASP A 103 12.71 -6.71 5.85
C ASP A 103 12.11 -5.32 6.12
N ALA A 104 12.09 -4.89 7.39
CA ALA A 104 11.48 -3.64 7.83
C ALA A 104 12.17 -2.40 7.27
N GLU A 105 13.50 -2.39 7.23
CA GLU A 105 14.30 -1.25 6.77
C GLU A 105 14.17 -1.09 5.25
N ASP A 106 14.18 -2.22 4.52
CA ASP A 106 13.94 -2.23 3.09
C ASP A 106 12.52 -1.75 2.74
N PHE A 107 11.52 -2.12 3.54
CA PHE A 107 10.16 -1.59 3.41
C PHE A 107 10.13 -0.07 3.58
N GLU A 108 10.69 0.47 4.66
CA GLU A 108 10.71 1.91 4.93
C GLU A 108 11.40 2.67 3.79
N ARG A 109 12.58 2.22 3.37
CA ARG A 109 13.33 2.79 2.24
C ARG A 109 12.51 2.79 0.95
N LYS A 110 11.84 1.69 0.62
CA LYS A 110 11.02 1.58 -0.60
C LYS A 110 9.74 2.41 -0.51
N LEU A 111 9.14 2.54 0.67
CA LEU A 111 8.03 3.46 0.90
C LEU A 111 8.46 4.90 0.66
N GLU A 112 9.62 5.31 1.18
CA GLU A 112 10.16 6.65 0.91
C GLU A 112 10.40 6.89 -0.59
N GLN A 113 10.92 5.90 -1.31
CA GLN A 113 11.10 5.98 -2.77
C GLN A 113 9.76 6.11 -3.51
N ALA A 114 8.72 5.40 -3.07
CA ALA A 114 7.38 5.50 -3.65
C ALA A 114 6.77 6.89 -3.42
N LEU A 115 7.00 7.49 -2.24
CA LEU A 115 6.57 8.84 -1.92
C LEU A 115 7.31 9.89 -2.77
N GLY A 116 8.62 9.73 -3.01
CA GLY A 116 9.43 10.66 -3.80
C GLY A 116 9.15 10.65 -5.31
N ARG A 117 8.56 9.58 -5.84
CA ARG A 117 8.08 9.52 -7.24
C ARG A 117 6.70 10.14 -7.45
N SER A 118 5.98 10.41 -6.36
CA SER A 118 4.58 10.86 -6.37
C SER A 118 4.41 12.31 -5.92
N ALA A 119 5.51 13.02 -5.68
CA ALA A 119 5.58 14.41 -5.22
C ALA A 119 6.06 15.34 -6.35
#